data_AF-A0A7S1H7F4-F1
#
_entry.id   AF-A0A7S1H7F4-F1
#
_cell.length_a   1.000
_cell.length_b   1.000
_cell.length_c   1.000
_cell.angle_alpha   90.00
_cell.angle_beta   90.00
_cell.angle_gamma   90.00
#
_symmetry.space_group_name_H-M   'P 1'
#
loop_
_entity.id
_entity.type
_entity.pdbx_description
1 polymer ?
#
loop_
_entity_poly.entity_id
_entity_poly.type
_entity_poly.pdbx_seq_one_letter_code
_entity_poly.pdbx_strand_id
1 'polypeptide(L)'
;GGGLLPHFERARKAGLRVSLHFAENEGCEEEHGAILDFAPERVGHAVFMSKPITARLLKSGTPVEVCATCHEAFYKVPLARNIFGTLHKASHPAVLCCDNACLLRTGIDTEYQRVIQTFGLSARDVDKMLTEAVGTTFCDEGTRRRVGDRVEGRLAQLFPTLHGRKPAPAPPGEGGLMGGAGAAAVAGTVAASLLIGVAAYAKLRAGR
;
A
#
# COMPACT_ATOMS: atom_id res chain seq x y z
N GLY A 1 4.15 10.49 32.97
CA GLY A 1 3.35 9.33 32.54
C GLY A 1 4.15 8.58 31.50
N GLY A 2 4.31 7.26 31.65
CA GLY A 2 5.10 6.45 30.72
C GLY A 2 4.41 6.33 29.36
N GLY A 3 5.05 6.82 28.30
CA GLY A 3 4.55 6.66 26.93
C GLY A 3 4.62 5.22 26.45
N LEU A 4 4.19 4.95 25.20
CA LEU A 4 4.15 3.61 24.63
C LEU A 4 5.53 3.05 24.23
N LEU A 5 6.58 3.89 24.17
CA LEU A 5 7.92 3.51 23.72
C LEU A 5 8.48 2.23 24.39
N PRO A 6 8.42 2.05 25.73
CA PRO A 6 8.91 0.83 26.37
C PRO A 6 8.17 -0.43 25.92
N HIS A 7 6.92 -0.31 25.47
CA HIS A 7 6.14 -1.44 24.95
C HIS A 7 6.65 -1.85 23.56
N PHE A 8 6.93 -0.88 22.69
CA PHE A 8 7.49 -1.16 21.36
C PHE A 8 8.91 -1.71 21.43
N GLU A 9 9.73 -1.23 22.37
CA GLU A 9 11.06 -1.79 22.62
C GLU A 9 11.00 -3.23 23.11
N ARG A 10 10.05 -3.57 23.99
CA ARG A 10 9.83 -4.96 24.43
C ARG A 10 9.38 -5.85 23.26
N ALA A 11 8.48 -5.35 22.40
CA ALA A 11 8.04 -6.10 21.21
C ALA A 11 9.23 -6.39 20.28
N ARG A 12 10.08 -5.40 20.01
CA ARG A 12 11.28 -5.57 19.18
C ARG A 12 12.28 -6.56 19.80
N LYS A 13 12.50 -6.49 21.11
CA LYS A 13 13.34 -7.46 21.85
C LYS A 13 12.80 -8.89 21.77
N ALA A 14 11.49 -9.05 21.65
CA ALA A 14 10.84 -10.35 21.44
C ALA A 14 10.83 -10.81 19.96
N GLY A 15 11.46 -10.06 19.04
CA GLY A 15 11.54 -10.40 17.62
C GLY A 15 10.30 -9.99 16.81
N LEU A 16 9.38 -9.21 17.37
CA LEU A 16 8.23 -8.67 16.64
C LEU A 16 8.64 -7.43 15.84
N ARG A 17 8.15 -7.36 14.60
CA ARG A 17 8.21 -6.14 13.79
C ARG A 17 7.11 -5.18 14.19
N VAL A 18 7.35 -3.89 14.02
CA VAL A 18 6.47 -2.79 14.46
C VAL A 18 6.07 -1.94 13.26
N SER A 19 4.78 -1.61 13.22
CA SER A 19 4.27 -0.52 12.38
C SER A 19 3.45 0.42 13.24
N LEU A 20 3.55 1.72 12.97
CA LEU A 20 2.92 2.77 13.77
C LEU A 20 2.07 3.68 12.88
N HIS A 21 0.90 4.05 13.37
CA HIS A 21 0.14 5.19 12.85
C HIS A 21 1.01 6.45 12.97
N PHE A 22 1.07 7.26 11.92
CA PHE A 22 2.05 8.32 11.79
C PHE A 22 1.46 9.55 11.12
N ALA A 23 1.62 10.69 11.77
CA ALA A 23 1.19 11.99 11.24
C ALA A 23 -0.27 12.03 10.79
N GLU A 24 -1.18 11.54 11.63
CA GLU A 24 -2.62 11.69 11.46
C GLU A 24 -3.21 12.91 12.17
N ASN A 25 -2.44 13.55 13.04
CA ASN A 25 -2.82 14.76 13.74
C ASN A 25 -1.90 15.92 13.34
N GLU A 26 -2.48 17.10 13.18
CA GLU A 26 -1.70 18.32 12.96
C GLU A 26 -0.93 18.73 14.23
N GLY A 27 0.17 19.48 14.05
CA GLY A 27 0.91 20.10 15.17
C GLY A 27 1.72 19.15 16.06
N CYS A 28 1.74 17.85 15.76
CA CYS A 28 2.40 16.82 16.58
C CYS A 28 3.86 16.55 16.16
N GLU A 29 4.63 17.60 15.86
CA GLU A 29 5.99 17.49 15.29
C GLU A 29 6.98 16.72 16.18
N GLU A 30 6.89 16.87 17.51
CA GLU A 30 7.71 16.13 18.46
C GLU A 30 7.42 14.62 18.41
N GLU A 31 6.15 14.25 18.35
CA GLU A 31 5.73 12.85 18.19
C GLU A 31 6.17 12.28 16.84
N HIS A 32 5.97 13.04 15.76
CA HIS A 32 6.42 12.64 14.43
C HIS A 32 7.94 12.38 14.42
N GLY A 33 8.70 13.28 15.06
CA GLY A 33 10.13 13.11 15.23
C GLY A 33 10.49 11.85 16.00
N ALA A 34 9.84 11.63 17.15
CA ALA A 34 10.08 10.46 17.99
C ALA A 34 9.74 9.14 17.30
N ILE A 35 8.67 9.09 16.50
CA ILE A 35 8.32 7.91 15.69
C ILE A 35 9.41 7.64 14.65
N LEU A 36 9.89 8.66 13.94
CA LEU A 36 10.97 8.49 12.96
C LEU A 36 12.30 8.08 13.63
N ASP A 37 12.59 8.57 14.84
CA ASP A 37 13.77 8.17 15.62
C ASP A 37 13.67 6.75 16.14
N PHE A 38 12.46 6.27 16.47
CA PHE A 38 12.21 4.88 16.81
C PHE A 38 12.42 3.92 15.62
N ALA A 39 12.30 4.44 14.38
CA ALA A 39 12.48 3.72 13.13
C ALA A 39 11.66 2.42 13.04
N PRO A 40 10.31 2.49 13.04
CA PRO A 40 9.48 1.31 12.82
C PRO A 40 9.70 0.75 11.41
N GLU A 41 9.45 -0.54 11.22
CA GLU A 41 9.68 -1.17 9.92
C GLU A 41 8.69 -0.68 8.84
N ARG A 42 7.54 -0.10 9.23
CA ARG A 42 6.59 0.64 8.36
C ARG A 42 5.85 1.72 9.15
N VAL A 43 5.35 2.75 8.46
CA VAL A 43 4.44 3.75 9.04
C VAL A 43 3.11 3.81 8.30
N GLY A 44 2.03 4.08 9.02
CA GLY A 44 0.69 4.25 8.46
C GLY A 44 0.33 5.72 8.23
N HIS A 45 -0.42 5.99 7.17
CA HIS A 45 -1.03 7.27 6.81
C HIS A 45 -0.06 8.35 6.31
N ALA A 46 0.69 8.99 7.20
CA ALA A 46 1.57 10.13 6.88
C ALA A 46 0.84 11.34 6.27
N VAL A 47 -0.27 11.78 6.88
CA VAL A 47 -1.20 12.77 6.31
C VAL A 47 -0.74 14.21 6.56
N PHE A 48 -0.46 14.55 7.82
CA PHE A 48 -0.15 15.91 8.28
C PHE A 48 1.32 16.02 8.67
N MET A 49 2.18 16.16 7.68
CA MET A 49 3.63 16.31 7.91
C MET A 49 4.10 17.72 7.56
N SER A 50 4.95 18.29 8.40
CA SER A 50 5.76 19.44 8.02
C SER A 50 6.77 19.09 6.92
N LYS A 51 7.35 20.12 6.29
CA LYS A 51 8.45 19.93 5.32
C LYS A 51 9.66 19.21 5.94
N PRO A 52 10.14 19.57 7.16
CA PRO A 52 11.21 18.83 7.83
C PRO A 52 10.89 17.34 8.05
N ILE A 53 9.69 17.01 8.52
CA ILE A 53 9.28 15.62 8.77
C ILE A 53 9.17 14.85 7.46
N THR A 54 8.61 15.45 6.41
CA THR A 54 8.55 14.84 5.07
C THR A 54 9.95 14.50 4.56
N ALA A 55 10.91 15.41 4.69
CA ALA A 55 12.29 15.16 4.27
C ALA A 55 12.96 14.03 5.07
N ARG A 56 12.72 13.96 6.39
CA ARG A 56 13.21 12.86 7.25
C ARG A 56 12.60 11.52 6.85
N LEU A 57 11.28 11.46 6.62
CA LEU A 57 10.59 10.25 6.18
C LEU A 57 11.19 9.75 4.87
N LEU A 58 11.30 10.61 3.85
CA LEU A 58 11.86 10.25 2.54
C LEU A 58 13.31 9.74 2.66
N LYS A 59 14.13 10.37 3.50
CA LYS A 59 15.51 9.93 3.76
C LYS A 59 15.57 8.56 4.44
N SER A 60 14.61 8.22 5.28
CA SER A 60 14.61 6.96 6.02
C SER A 60 14.35 5.73 5.15
N GLY A 61 13.68 5.90 4.00
CA GLY A 61 13.21 4.77 3.19
C GLY A 61 12.11 3.92 3.85
N THR A 62 11.58 4.33 5.01
CA THR A 62 10.55 3.60 5.75
C THR A 62 9.28 3.50 4.92
N PRO A 63 8.79 2.30 4.57
CA PRO A 63 7.60 2.16 3.76
C PRO A 63 6.36 2.78 4.42
N VAL A 64 5.52 3.41 3.59
CA VAL A 64 4.30 4.08 4.04
C VAL A 64 3.06 3.30 3.58
N GLU A 65 2.18 2.97 4.50
CA GLU A 65 0.85 2.43 4.22
C GLU A 65 -0.11 3.61 3.98
N VAL A 66 -0.56 3.78 2.73
CA VAL A 66 -1.39 4.92 2.31
C VAL A 66 -2.84 4.48 2.13
N CYS A 67 -3.76 5.18 2.80
CA CYS A 67 -5.17 4.82 2.84
C CYS A 67 -6.01 5.93 2.18
N ALA A 68 -6.06 5.98 0.86
CA ALA A 68 -6.57 7.11 0.09
C ALA A 68 -8.02 7.49 0.45
N THR A 69 -8.93 6.52 0.49
CA THR A 69 -10.34 6.78 0.86
C THR A 69 -10.49 7.21 2.31
N CYS A 70 -9.71 6.62 3.23
CA CYS A 70 -9.67 7.06 4.63
C CYS A 70 -9.21 8.52 4.74
N HIS A 71 -8.19 8.91 3.98
CA HIS A 71 -7.64 10.26 4.06
C HIS A 71 -8.63 11.35 3.65
N GLU A 72 -9.46 11.08 2.65
CA GLU A 72 -10.53 12.01 2.27
C GLU A 72 -11.69 12.00 3.27
N ALA A 73 -12.08 10.82 3.74
CA ALA A 73 -13.23 10.67 4.62
C ALA A 73 -12.99 11.30 6.00
N PHE A 74 -11.85 11.01 6.63
CA PHE A 74 -11.56 11.40 8.01
C PHE A 74 -10.69 12.65 8.12
N TYR A 75 -9.65 12.78 7.29
CA TYR A 75 -8.72 13.93 7.36
C TYR A 75 -9.04 15.05 6.38
N LYS A 76 -10.07 14.88 5.53
CA LYS A 76 -10.52 15.88 4.54
C LYS A 76 -9.42 16.29 3.54
N VAL A 77 -8.46 15.40 3.28
CA VAL A 77 -7.39 15.63 2.30
C VAL A 77 -7.83 15.06 0.95
N PRO A 78 -8.10 15.90 -0.08
CA PRO A 78 -8.51 15.42 -1.40
C PRO A 78 -7.46 14.50 -2.02
N LEU A 79 -7.88 13.47 -2.76
CA LEU A 79 -6.95 12.50 -3.35
C LEU A 79 -5.85 13.14 -4.20
N ALA A 80 -6.15 14.21 -4.94
CA ALA A 80 -5.17 14.94 -5.75
C ALA A 80 -4.02 15.58 -4.94
N ARG A 81 -4.22 15.76 -3.63
CA ARG A 81 -3.23 16.29 -2.67
C ARG A 81 -2.72 15.23 -1.70
N ASN A 82 -3.06 13.96 -1.91
CA ASN A 82 -2.67 12.87 -1.03
C ASN A 82 -1.15 12.65 -1.05
N ILE A 83 -0.59 12.28 0.10
CA ILE A 83 0.85 12.02 0.28
C ILE A 83 1.41 11.01 -0.72
N PHE A 84 0.58 10.09 -1.23
CA PHE A 84 0.94 9.16 -2.30
C PHE A 84 1.68 9.85 -3.45
N GLY A 85 1.20 11.02 -3.91
CA GLY A 85 1.82 11.73 -5.02
C GLY A 85 3.25 12.18 -4.73
N THR A 86 3.54 12.58 -3.50
CA THR A 86 4.89 12.95 -3.04
C THR A 86 5.78 11.72 -2.97
N LEU A 87 5.29 10.62 -2.37
CA LEU A 87 6.04 9.37 -2.25
C LEU A 87 6.37 8.78 -3.61
N HIS A 88 5.39 8.73 -4.51
CA HIS A 88 5.55 8.21 -5.86
C HIS A 88 6.60 9.01 -6.66
N LYS A 89 6.54 10.35 -6.64
CA LYS A 89 7.55 11.22 -7.29
C LYS A 89 8.95 11.01 -6.73
N ALA A 90 9.07 10.71 -5.44
CA ALA A 90 10.34 10.42 -4.78
C ALA A 90 10.80 8.96 -4.96
N SER A 91 10.05 8.10 -5.66
CA SER A 91 10.27 6.65 -5.70
C SER A 91 10.37 6.02 -4.30
N HIS A 92 9.63 6.58 -3.34
CA HIS A 92 9.60 6.10 -1.95
C HIS A 92 8.63 4.92 -1.81
N PRO A 93 8.96 3.87 -1.02
CA PRO A 93 8.09 2.71 -0.90
C PRO A 93 6.72 3.07 -0.32
N ALA A 94 5.66 2.81 -1.07
CA ALA A 94 4.28 3.07 -0.69
C ALA A 94 3.40 1.85 -0.95
N VAL A 95 2.58 1.48 0.03
CA VAL A 95 1.62 0.38 -0.05
C VAL A 95 0.22 0.95 0.08
N LEU A 96 -0.66 0.68 -0.88
CA LEU A 96 -2.06 1.11 -0.76
C LEU A 96 -2.83 0.17 0.17
N CYS A 97 -3.65 0.73 1.04
CA CYS A 97 -4.44 0.02 2.05
C CYS A 97 -5.87 0.61 2.13
N CYS A 98 -6.83 -0.21 2.60
CA CYS A 98 -8.21 0.26 2.79
C CYS A 98 -8.46 0.91 4.16
N ASP A 99 -7.56 0.66 5.12
CA ASP A 99 -7.79 0.95 6.53
C ASP A 99 -9.14 0.37 7.00
N ASN A 100 -10.15 1.21 7.21
CA ASN A 100 -11.47 0.81 7.69
C ASN A 100 -12.44 0.40 6.55
N ALA A 101 -12.13 -0.68 5.82
CA ALA A 101 -12.86 -1.11 4.62
C ALA A 101 -14.39 -1.19 4.78
N CYS A 102 -14.89 -1.77 5.87
CA CYS A 102 -16.33 -1.91 6.11
C CYS A 102 -17.00 -0.56 6.40
N LEU A 103 -16.36 0.29 7.20
CA LEU A 103 -16.90 1.61 7.57
C LEU A 103 -16.92 2.56 6.36
N LEU A 104 -15.88 2.52 5.55
CA LEU A 104 -15.70 3.37 4.37
C LEU A 104 -16.35 2.79 3.11
N ARG A 105 -16.88 1.56 3.17
CA ARG A 105 -17.45 0.82 2.04
C ARG A 105 -16.50 0.82 0.83
N THR A 106 -15.19 0.66 1.10
CA THR A 106 -14.13 0.61 0.07
C THR A 106 -13.51 -0.78 0.00
N GLY A 107 -12.93 -1.09 -1.15
CA GLY A 107 -12.13 -2.28 -1.40
C GLY A 107 -10.75 -1.89 -1.92
N ILE A 108 -9.79 -2.80 -1.85
CA ILE A 108 -8.43 -2.51 -2.30
C ILE A 108 -8.37 -2.26 -3.81
N ASP A 109 -9.25 -2.88 -4.59
CA ASP A 109 -9.41 -2.58 -6.00
C ASP A 109 -9.83 -1.13 -6.23
N THR A 110 -10.74 -0.62 -5.40
CA THR A 110 -11.16 0.77 -5.41
C THR A 110 -10.01 1.70 -5.05
N GLU A 111 -9.21 1.39 -4.02
CA GLU A 111 -8.03 2.21 -3.66
C GLU A 111 -7.04 2.32 -4.83
N TYR A 112 -6.66 1.18 -5.43
CA TYR A 112 -5.75 1.17 -6.58
C TYR A 112 -6.35 1.92 -7.76
N GLN A 113 -7.61 1.68 -8.10
CA GLN A 113 -8.26 2.33 -9.23
C GLN A 113 -8.22 3.86 -9.11
N ARG A 114 -8.59 4.38 -7.93
CA ARG A 114 -8.64 5.82 -7.68
C ARG A 114 -7.23 6.42 -7.78
N VAL A 115 -6.24 5.80 -7.14
CA VAL A 115 -4.86 6.26 -7.16
C VAL A 115 -4.27 6.22 -8.57
N ILE A 116 -4.46 5.12 -9.32
CA ILE A 116 -3.99 4.98 -10.71
C ILE A 116 -4.57 6.10 -11.58
N GLN A 117 -5.88 6.37 -11.48
CA GLN A 117 -6.55 7.39 -12.28
C GLN A 117 -6.09 8.80 -11.90
N THR A 118 -6.02 9.12 -10.60
CA THR A 118 -5.68 10.47 -10.14
C THR A 118 -4.21 10.83 -10.40
N PHE A 119 -3.29 9.88 -10.25
CA PHE A 119 -1.86 10.13 -10.42
C PHE A 119 -1.30 9.68 -11.78
N GLY A 120 -2.15 9.15 -12.67
CA GLY A 120 -1.75 8.78 -14.03
C GLY A 120 -0.76 7.62 -14.09
N LEU A 121 -0.87 6.64 -13.18
CA LEU A 121 0.10 5.57 -13.05
C LEU A 121 0.14 4.65 -14.27
N SER A 122 1.34 4.34 -14.73
CA SER A 122 1.57 3.38 -15.80
C SER A 122 1.49 1.94 -15.30
N ALA A 123 1.42 0.98 -16.23
CA ALA A 123 1.53 -0.45 -15.88
C ALA A 123 2.84 -0.76 -15.14
N ARG A 124 3.94 -0.08 -15.50
CA ARG A 124 5.25 -0.25 -14.87
C ARG A 124 5.26 0.28 -13.43
N ASP A 125 4.55 1.36 -13.17
CA ASP A 125 4.44 1.91 -11.81
C ASP A 125 3.69 0.94 -10.90
N VAL A 126 2.56 0.40 -11.40
CA VAL A 126 1.75 -0.58 -10.67
C VAL A 126 2.53 -1.87 -10.43
N ASP A 127 3.24 -2.36 -11.43
CA ASP A 127 4.12 -3.53 -11.33
C ASP A 127 5.19 -3.37 -10.23
N LYS A 128 5.90 -2.23 -10.26
CA LYS A 128 6.91 -1.87 -9.27
C LYS A 128 6.31 -1.79 -7.87
N MET A 129 5.23 -1.05 -7.70
CA MET A 129 4.56 -0.87 -6.40
C MET A 129 4.15 -2.22 -5.78
N LEU A 130 3.53 -3.09 -6.57
CA LEU A 130 3.04 -4.38 -6.10
C LEU A 130 4.20 -5.33 -5.76
N THR A 131 5.27 -5.30 -6.54
CA THR A 131 6.48 -6.10 -6.30
C THR A 131 7.20 -5.64 -5.04
N GLU A 132 7.40 -4.32 -4.87
CA GLU A 132 8.07 -3.73 -3.70
C GLU A 132 7.27 -3.98 -2.40
N ALA A 133 5.94 -3.93 -2.45
CA ALA A 133 5.08 -4.19 -1.30
C ALA A 133 5.21 -5.62 -0.73
N VAL A 134 5.60 -6.61 -1.54
CA VAL A 134 5.92 -7.96 -1.02
C VAL A 134 7.12 -7.88 -0.06
N GLY A 135 8.12 -7.07 -0.40
CA GLY A 135 9.31 -6.84 0.41
C GLY A 135 9.02 -6.20 1.77
N THR A 136 7.93 -5.45 1.89
CA THR A 136 7.57 -4.76 3.14
C THR A 136 6.68 -5.61 4.07
N THR A 137 6.23 -6.78 3.62
CA THR A 137 5.34 -7.65 4.40
C THR A 137 6.06 -8.27 5.61
N PHE A 138 5.37 -8.28 6.76
CA PHE A 138 5.83 -8.95 7.98
C PHE A 138 5.51 -10.44 7.91
N CYS A 139 6.42 -11.21 7.34
CA CYS A 139 6.31 -12.66 7.22
C CYS A 139 7.70 -13.29 7.14
N ASP A 140 7.76 -14.60 7.37
CA ASP A 140 8.95 -15.41 7.15
C ASP A 140 9.30 -15.48 5.65
N GLU A 141 10.56 -15.84 5.36
CA GLU A 141 11.08 -15.88 3.98
C GLU A 141 10.36 -16.90 3.09
N GLY A 142 9.89 -18.02 3.64
CA GLY A 142 9.11 -19.00 2.88
C GLY A 142 7.77 -18.42 2.44
N THR A 143 7.07 -17.74 3.33
CA THR A 143 5.81 -17.04 3.04
C THR A 143 6.03 -15.89 2.07
N ARG A 144 7.08 -15.08 2.26
CA ARG A 144 7.45 -13.98 1.37
C ARG A 144 7.66 -14.47 -0.07
N ARG A 145 8.44 -15.54 -0.26
CA ARG A 145 8.65 -16.16 -1.58
C ARG A 145 7.35 -16.62 -2.21
N ARG A 146 6.53 -17.39 -1.48
CA ARG A 146 5.23 -17.87 -2.02
C ARG A 146 4.30 -16.74 -2.44
N VAL A 147 4.27 -15.64 -1.69
CA VAL A 147 3.47 -14.46 -2.05
C VAL A 147 4.09 -13.75 -3.25
N GLY A 148 5.41 -13.56 -3.27
CA GLY A 148 6.17 -13.00 -4.38
C GLY A 148 5.90 -13.71 -5.69
N ASP A 149 6.05 -15.03 -5.72
CA ASP A 149 5.82 -15.87 -6.92
C ASP A 149 4.39 -15.70 -7.45
N ARG A 150 3.40 -15.60 -6.54
CA ARG A 150 1.99 -15.39 -6.93
C ARG A 150 1.76 -14.00 -7.50
N VAL A 151 2.37 -12.97 -6.92
CA VAL A 151 2.27 -11.58 -7.39
C VAL A 151 2.95 -11.46 -8.75
N GLU A 152 4.18 -11.93 -8.89
CA GLU A 152 4.93 -11.93 -10.15
C GLU A 152 4.18 -12.71 -11.24
N GLY A 153 3.67 -13.90 -10.92
CA GLY A 153 2.89 -14.70 -11.86
C GLY A 153 1.65 -13.98 -12.37
N ARG A 154 0.95 -13.21 -11.51
CA ARG A 154 -0.20 -12.40 -11.91
C ARG A 154 0.20 -11.14 -12.68
N LEU A 155 1.26 -10.45 -12.28
CA LEU A 155 1.79 -9.30 -13.00
C LEU A 155 2.21 -9.69 -14.42
N ALA A 156 2.87 -10.83 -14.59
CA ALA A 156 3.25 -11.34 -15.91
C ALA A 156 2.06 -11.75 -16.77
N GLN A 157 0.88 -12.05 -16.18
CA GLN A 157 -0.36 -12.28 -16.92
C GLN A 157 -1.01 -10.95 -17.36
N LEU A 158 -1.00 -9.93 -16.50
CA LEU A 158 -1.59 -8.63 -16.81
C LEU A 158 -0.73 -7.75 -17.71
N PHE A 159 0.59 -7.82 -17.52
CA PHE A 159 1.60 -7.03 -18.20
C PHE A 159 2.59 -7.93 -18.95
N PRO A 160 2.11 -8.78 -19.87
CA PRO A 160 2.96 -9.78 -20.51
C PRO A 160 4.18 -9.15 -21.20
N THR A 161 4.01 -7.99 -21.83
CA THR A 161 5.11 -7.28 -22.49
C THR A 161 6.17 -6.73 -21.53
N LEU A 162 5.80 -6.32 -20.30
CA LEU A 162 6.77 -5.90 -19.29
C LEU A 162 7.62 -7.07 -18.79
N HIS A 163 7.06 -8.28 -18.84
CA HIS A 163 7.67 -9.52 -18.38
C HIS A 163 8.20 -10.40 -19.53
N GLY A 164 8.43 -9.82 -20.72
CA GLY A 164 8.99 -10.53 -21.88
C GLY A 164 8.10 -11.64 -22.45
N ARG A 165 6.81 -11.66 -22.12
CA ARG A 165 5.81 -12.62 -22.61
C ARG A 165 4.99 -12.04 -23.76
N LYS A 166 4.57 -12.90 -24.68
CA LYS A 166 3.60 -12.54 -25.71
C LYS A 166 2.22 -12.37 -25.06
N PRO A 167 1.44 -11.32 -25.40
CA PRO A 167 0.06 -11.21 -24.94
C PRO A 167 -0.77 -12.43 -25.34
N ALA A 168 -1.58 -12.93 -24.42
CA ALA A 168 -2.60 -13.92 -24.78
C ALA A 168 -3.57 -13.29 -25.80
N PRO A 169 -4.08 -14.05 -26.78
CA PRO A 169 -5.16 -13.56 -27.64
C PRO A 169 -6.33 -13.12 -26.77
N ALA A 170 -6.97 -12.00 -27.14
CA ALA A 170 -8.13 -11.50 -26.40
C ALA A 170 -9.21 -12.60 -26.32
N PRO A 171 -9.80 -12.86 -25.14
CA PRO A 171 -10.91 -13.78 -25.05
C PRO A 171 -12.05 -13.26 -25.94
N PRO A 172 -12.80 -14.16 -26.60
CA PRO A 172 -14.05 -13.77 -27.26
C PRO A 172 -14.95 -13.10 -26.23
N GLY A 173 -15.51 -11.94 -26.57
CA GLY A 173 -16.19 -11.06 -25.61
C GLY A 173 -17.35 -11.75 -24.90
N GLU A 174 -17.28 -11.81 -23.57
CA GLU A 174 -18.41 -12.21 -22.74
C GLU A 174 -18.64 -11.19 -21.62
N GLY A 175 -19.91 -10.80 -21.51
CA GLY A 175 -20.46 -9.90 -20.50
C GLY A 175 -20.27 -10.43 -19.09
N GLY A 176 -20.24 -9.48 -18.15
CA GLY A 176 -19.81 -9.73 -16.78
C GLY A 176 -20.68 -10.68 -15.97
N LEU A 177 -20.14 -11.09 -14.82
CA LEU A 177 -20.91 -11.55 -13.67
C LEU A 177 -20.08 -11.39 -12.39
N MET A 178 -20.79 -10.98 -11.34
CA MET A 178 -20.35 -10.79 -9.96
C MET A 178 -20.11 -12.11 -9.20
N GLY A 179 -19.31 -12.01 -8.11
CA GLY A 179 -19.68 -12.61 -6.81
C GLY A 179 -18.74 -13.68 -6.24
N GLY A 180 -18.41 -13.55 -4.94
CA GLY A 180 -17.94 -14.66 -4.09
C GLY A 180 -16.85 -14.32 -3.07
N ALA A 181 -17.20 -14.35 -1.77
CA ALA A 181 -16.40 -13.96 -0.60
C ALA A 181 -15.55 -15.10 0.03
N GLY A 182 -14.62 -14.77 0.94
CA GLY A 182 -14.04 -15.73 1.90
C GLY A 182 -12.68 -15.33 2.52
N ALA A 183 -12.56 -15.40 3.85
CA ALA A 183 -11.56 -14.76 4.72
C ALA A 183 -10.17 -15.43 4.86
N ALA A 184 -9.15 -14.64 5.28
CA ALA A 184 -8.08 -15.09 6.20
C ALA A 184 -7.31 -13.90 6.82
N ALA A 185 -7.06 -13.97 8.12
CA ALA A 185 -6.66 -12.90 9.02
C ALA A 185 -5.17 -12.47 8.93
N VAL A 186 -4.96 -11.15 9.05
CA VAL A 186 -3.82 -10.35 9.57
C VAL A 186 -2.38 -10.57 9.04
N ALA A 187 -2.04 -11.70 8.43
CA ALA A 187 -0.90 -11.81 7.49
C ALA A 187 -1.36 -11.78 6.02
N GLY A 188 -2.67 -11.96 5.79
CA GLY A 188 -3.31 -12.01 4.48
C GLY A 188 -3.69 -10.63 3.90
N THR A 189 -3.68 -9.56 4.69
CA THR A 189 -4.21 -8.27 4.23
C THR A 189 -3.38 -7.68 3.10
N VAL A 190 -2.04 -7.69 3.19
CA VAL A 190 -1.19 -7.18 2.09
C VAL A 190 -1.20 -8.15 0.90
N ALA A 191 -0.97 -9.46 1.11
CA ALA A 191 -0.90 -10.43 0.02
C ALA A 191 -2.23 -10.56 -0.79
N ALA A 192 -3.39 -10.53 -0.12
CA ALA A 192 -4.69 -10.50 -0.79
C ALA A 192 -4.94 -9.13 -1.45
N SER A 193 -4.50 -8.04 -0.81
CA SER A 193 -4.58 -6.69 -1.37
C SER A 193 -3.79 -6.53 -2.66
N LEU A 194 -2.61 -7.16 -2.75
CA LEU A 194 -1.78 -7.13 -3.95
C LEU A 194 -2.46 -7.84 -5.13
N LEU A 195 -3.01 -9.04 -4.90
CA LEU A 195 -3.70 -9.81 -5.95
C LEU A 195 -5.01 -9.17 -6.42
N ILE A 196 -5.68 -8.40 -5.56
CA ILE A 196 -6.91 -7.66 -5.91
C ILE A 196 -6.57 -6.33 -6.59
N GLY A 197 -5.51 -5.62 -6.17
CA GLY A 197 -5.02 -4.42 -6.86
C GLY A 197 -4.61 -4.69 -8.31
N VAL A 198 -4.01 -5.85 -8.56
CA VAL A 198 -3.79 -6.45 -9.89
C VAL A 198 -5.11 -6.52 -10.67
N ALA A 199 -6.15 -7.15 -10.12
CA ALA A 199 -7.44 -7.29 -10.80
C ALA A 199 -8.14 -5.95 -11.10
N ALA A 200 -7.93 -4.93 -10.26
CA ALA A 200 -8.46 -3.59 -10.44
C ALA A 200 -7.89 -2.88 -11.67
N TYR A 201 -6.57 -2.98 -11.87
CA TYR A 201 -5.94 -2.43 -13.08
C TYR A 201 -6.48 -3.09 -14.35
N ALA A 202 -6.70 -4.40 -14.33
CA ALA A 202 -7.23 -5.15 -15.46
C ALA A 202 -8.65 -4.66 -15.86
N LYS A 203 -9.53 -4.44 -14.87
CA LYS A 203 -10.88 -3.88 -15.11
C LYS A 203 -10.83 -2.49 -15.73
N LEU A 204 -9.89 -1.64 -15.32
CA LEU A 204 -9.72 -0.29 -15.88
C LEU A 204 -9.26 -0.29 -17.34
N ARG A 205 -8.46 -1.28 -17.75
CA ARG A 205 -8.04 -1.46 -19.15
C ARG A 205 -9.15 -2.02 -20.03
N ALA A 206 -9.98 -2.91 -19.51
CA ALA A 206 -11.07 -3.54 -20.27
C ALA A 206 -12.25 -2.60 -20.56
N GLY A 207 -12.40 -1.51 -19.78
CA GLY A 207 -13.45 -0.49 -19.97
C GLY A 207 -13.02 0.73 -20.78
N ARG A 208 -11.85 0.70 -21.44
CA ARG A 208 -11.36 1.75 -22.35
C ARG A 208 -11.36 1.28 -23.80
#